data_AF-A0A1H9NXU3-F1
#
_entry.id   AF-A0A1H9NXU3-F1
#
_cell.length_a   1.000
_cell.length_b   1.000
_cell.length_c   1.000
_cell.angle_alpha   90.00
_cell.angle_beta   90.00
_cell.angle_gamma   90.00
#
_symmetry.space_group_name_H-M   'P 1'
#
loop_
_entity.id
_entity.type
_entity.pdbx_description
1 polymer ?
#
loop_
_entity_poly.entity_id
_entity_poly.type
_entity_poly.pdbx_seq_one_letter_code
_entity_poly.pdbx_strand_id
1 'polypeptide(L)'
;MNLLIIRLIIFAVLFYAGLKLFSMYRQWQQERLTQQQQDQQHHGGHMVRCRWCDVHLPEEEALREAEQWFCSSAHRDRFLQEQRSQRDNDTDP
;
A
#
# COMPACT_ATOMS: atom_id res chain seq x y z
N MET A 1 26.51 -21.78 15.28
CA MET A 1 25.36 -20.89 15.55
C MET A 1 25.48 -19.48 14.94
N ASN A 2 26.67 -18.94 14.68
CA ASN A 2 26.83 -17.55 14.22
C ASN A 2 26.55 -17.33 12.72
N LEU A 3 26.74 -18.37 11.88
CA LEU A 3 26.49 -18.28 10.42
C LEU A 3 25.01 -18.07 10.07
N LEU A 4 24.10 -18.63 10.88
CA LEU A 4 22.66 -18.43 10.69
C LEU A 4 22.24 -17.00 11.06
N ILE A 5 22.86 -16.42 12.08
CA ILE A 5 22.58 -15.04 12.52
C ILE A 5 23.03 -14.04 11.46
N ILE A 6 24.23 -14.19 10.89
CA ILE A 6 24.74 -13.32 9.82
C ILE A 6 23.81 -13.37 8.60
N ARG A 7 23.38 -14.57 8.21
CA ARG A 7 22.48 -14.75 7.06
C ARG A 7 21.12 -14.10 7.30
N LEU A 8 20.57 -14.20 8.50
CA LEU A 8 19.31 -13.54 8.89
C LEU A 8 19.42 -12.02 8.89
N ILE A 9 20.54 -11.46 9.38
CA ILE A 9 20.76 -10.01 9.36
C ILE A 9 20.81 -9.48 7.92
N ILE A 10 21.50 -10.19 7.01
CA ILE A 10 21.53 -9.82 5.59
C ILE A 10 20.12 -9.80 5.00
N PHE A 11 19.30 -10.82 5.25
CA PHE A 11 17.91 -10.86 4.78
C PHE A 11 17.06 -9.72 5.35
N ALA A 12 17.18 -9.42 6.64
CA ALA A 12 16.44 -8.33 7.28
C ALA A 12 16.80 -6.96 6.67
N VAL A 13 18.09 -6.71 6.43
CA VAL A 13 18.56 -5.47 5.80
C VAL A 13 18.07 -5.37 4.35
N LEU A 14 18.15 -6.45 3.57
CA LEU A 14 17.66 -6.46 2.20
C LEU A 14 16.14 -6.22 2.14
N PHE A 15 15.37 -6.83 3.03
CA PHE A 15 13.92 -6.65 3.10
C PHE A 15 13.56 -5.20 3.47
N TYR A 16 14.25 -4.64 4.47
CA TYR A 16 14.04 -3.25 4.89
C TYR A 16 14.41 -2.26 3.76
N ALA A 17 15.53 -2.47 3.08
CA ALA A 17 15.93 -1.66 1.94
C ALA A 17 14.91 -1.76 0.80
N GLY A 18 14.38 -2.95 0.52
CA GLY A 18 13.32 -3.16 -0.47
C GLY A 18 12.04 -2.40 -0.13
N LEU A 19 11.58 -2.46 1.13
CA LEU A 19 10.41 -1.70 1.60
C LEU A 19 10.64 -0.19 1.52
N LYS A 20 11.83 0.29 1.91
CA LYS A 20 12.19 1.71 1.87
C LYS A 20 12.29 2.22 0.44
N LEU A 21 12.79 1.41 -0.48
CA LEU A 21 12.85 1.76 -1.90
C LEU A 21 11.45 1.77 -2.52
N PHE A 22 10.58 0.82 -2.15
CA PHE A 22 9.18 0.81 -2.58
C PHE A 22 8.41 2.05 -2.09
N SER A 23 8.62 2.48 -0.85
CA SER A 23 8.00 3.72 -0.34
C SER A 23 8.54 4.96 -1.05
N MET A 24 9.84 5.01 -1.36
CA MET A 24 10.46 6.14 -2.04
C MET A 24 10.06 6.21 -3.53
N TYR A 25 9.97 5.07 -4.20
CA TYR A 25 9.45 4.97 -5.56
C TYR A 25 8.01 5.49 -5.66
N ARG A 26 7.20 5.23 -4.62
CA ARG A 26 5.82 5.74 -4.53
C ARG A 26 5.75 7.27 -4.35
N GLN A 27 6.69 7.87 -3.61
CA GLN A 27 6.80 9.34 -3.49
C GLN A 27 7.17 9.99 -4.83
N TRP A 28 8.08 9.37 -5.60
CA TRP A 28 8.47 9.87 -6.92
C TRP A 28 7.36 9.80 -7.98
N GLN A 29 6.40 8.86 -7.84
CA GLN A 29 5.22 8.87 -8.71
C GLN A 29 4.24 9.99 -8.37
N GLN A 30 4.11 10.37 -7.09
CA GLN A 30 3.29 11.51 -6.68
C GLN A 30 3.86 12.82 -7.23
N GLU A 31 5.18 13.04 -7.18
CA GLU A 31 5.80 14.29 -7.67
C GLU A 31 5.55 14.57 -9.16
N ARG A 32 5.39 13.54 -10.01
CA ARG A 32 5.06 13.72 -11.43
C ARG A 32 3.60 14.11 -11.67
N LEU A 33 2.69 13.72 -10.77
CA LEU A 33 1.26 14.07 -10.84
C LEU A 33 0.99 15.43 -10.20
N THR A 34 1.70 15.79 -9.12
CA THR A 34 1.61 17.12 -8.49
C THR A 34 1.99 18.24 -9.46
N GLN A 35 2.95 18.00 -10.36
CA GLN A 35 3.33 18.96 -11.40
C GLN A 35 2.21 19.21 -12.41
N GLN A 36 1.30 18.24 -12.62
CA GLN A 36 0.11 18.40 -13.46
C GLN A 36 -1.09 18.95 -12.67
N GLN A 37 -1.17 18.66 -11.37
CA GLN A 37 -2.27 19.05 -10.48
C GLN A 37 -2.15 20.49 -9.95
N GLN A 38 -0.97 21.10 -10.02
CA GLN A 38 -0.81 22.54 -9.76
C GLN A 38 -1.63 23.40 -10.75
N ASP A 39 -1.98 22.85 -11.92
CA ASP A 39 -2.89 23.47 -12.90
C ASP A 39 -4.39 23.23 -12.59
N GLN A 40 -4.71 22.26 -11.70
CA GLN A 40 -6.08 21.86 -11.35
C GLN A 40 -6.51 22.23 -9.92
N GLN A 41 -5.74 23.05 -9.20
CA GLN A 41 -5.96 23.46 -7.80
C GLN A 41 -7.29 24.19 -7.47
N HIS A 42 -8.27 24.25 -8.38
CA HIS A 42 -9.57 24.86 -8.09
C HIS A 42 -10.61 23.94 -7.47
N HIS A 43 -10.45 22.62 -7.46
CA HIS A 43 -11.47 21.72 -6.90
C HIS A 43 -10.87 20.81 -5.83
N GLY A 44 -11.15 21.15 -4.57
CA GLY A 44 -10.72 20.45 -3.37
C GLY A 44 -11.11 18.97 -3.39
N GLY A 45 -10.17 18.13 -3.81
CA GLY A 45 -10.31 16.68 -3.83
C GLY A 45 -10.38 16.13 -2.41
N HIS A 46 -11.45 15.39 -2.14
CA HIS A 46 -11.65 14.69 -0.88
C HIS A 46 -10.50 13.69 -0.65
N MET A 47 -9.89 13.68 0.53
CA MET A 47 -8.79 12.76 0.86
C MET A 47 -9.34 11.51 1.53
N VAL A 48 -8.98 10.34 1.02
CA VAL A 48 -9.43 9.04 1.52
C VAL A 48 -8.24 8.19 1.96
N ARG A 49 -8.49 7.25 2.89
CA ARG A 49 -7.44 6.42 3.51
C ARG A 49 -7.47 5.01 2.95
N CYS A 50 -6.32 4.53 2.50
CA CYS A 50 -6.15 3.14 2.05
C CYS A 50 -6.35 2.17 3.22
N ARG A 51 -7.30 1.23 3.11
CA ARG A 51 -7.63 0.27 4.19
C ARG A 51 -6.52 -0.73 4.48
N TRP A 52 -5.64 -0.99 3.50
CA TRP A 52 -4.53 -1.95 3.60
C TRP A 52 -3.24 -1.33 4.15
N CYS A 53 -2.87 -0.14 3.68
CA CYS A 53 -1.58 0.50 4.02
C CYS A 53 -1.72 1.70 4.96
N ASP A 54 -2.93 2.12 5.27
CA ASP A 54 -3.21 3.29 6.10
C ASP A 54 -2.82 4.66 5.51
N VAL A 55 -2.35 4.67 4.26
CA VAL A 55 -1.90 5.88 3.58
C VAL A 55 -3.10 6.73 3.14
N HIS A 56 -3.02 8.04 3.40
CA HIS A 56 -3.97 9.04 2.91
C HIS A 56 -3.62 9.41 1.46
N LEU A 57 -4.61 9.37 0.57
CA LEU A 57 -4.46 9.71 -0.84
C LEU A 57 -5.74 10.39 -1.36
N PRO A 58 -5.67 11.16 -2.47
CA PRO A 58 -6.85 11.83 -2.99
C PRO A 58 -7.85 10.83 -3.60
N GLU A 59 -9.15 11.07 -3.40
CA GLU A 59 -10.23 10.15 -3.81
C GLU A 59 -10.23 9.84 -5.32
N GLU A 60 -9.82 10.80 -6.15
CA GLU A 60 -9.72 10.67 -7.61
C GLU A 60 -8.77 9.55 -8.07
N GLU A 61 -7.75 9.24 -7.29
CA GLU A 61 -6.78 8.15 -7.58
C GLU A 61 -7.06 6.89 -6.76
N ALA A 62 -8.02 6.94 -5.85
CA ALA A 62 -8.32 5.83 -4.96
C ALA A 62 -9.22 4.82 -5.68
N LEU A 63 -8.79 3.56 -5.68
CA LEU A 63 -9.64 2.45 -6.10
C LEU A 63 -10.68 2.19 -5.01
N ARG A 64 -11.94 2.47 -5.32
CA ARG A 64 -13.09 2.15 -4.47
C ARG A 64 -13.50 0.70 -4.72
N GLU A 65 -13.47 -0.13 -3.69
CA GLU A 65 -14.05 -1.47 -3.75
C GLU A 65 -15.03 -1.64 -2.59
N ALA A 66 -16.29 -1.89 -2.93
CA ALA A 66 -17.44 -1.82 -2.03
C ALA A 66 -17.48 -0.50 -1.25
N GLU A 67 -16.94 -0.49 -0.03
CA GLU A 67 -16.99 0.62 0.94
C GLU A 67 -15.60 1.04 1.44
N GLN A 68 -14.55 0.59 0.75
CA GLN A 68 -13.18 0.72 1.18
C GLN A 68 -12.32 1.27 0.06
N TRP A 69 -11.40 2.14 0.44
CA TRP A 69 -10.49 2.79 -0.49
C TRP A 69 -9.14 2.09 -0.49
N PHE A 70 -8.55 1.93 -1.67
CA PHE A 70 -7.26 1.30 -1.86
C PHE A 70 -6.39 2.16 -2.78
N CYS A 71 -5.09 2.19 -2.51
CA CYS A 71 -4.16 2.95 -3.35
C CYS A 71 -3.70 2.21 -4.61
N SER A 72 -4.06 0.93 -4.74
CA SER A 72 -3.76 0.12 -5.92
C SER A 72 -4.61 -1.16 -5.94
N SER A 73 -4.80 -1.73 -7.12
CA SER A 73 -5.49 -3.01 -7.30
C SER A 73 -4.80 -4.15 -6.54
N ALA A 74 -3.47 -4.15 -6.49
CA ALA A 74 -2.69 -5.14 -5.75
C ALA A 74 -3.01 -5.16 -4.24
N HIS A 75 -3.25 -3.99 -3.63
CA HIS A 75 -3.61 -3.92 -2.21
C HIS A 75 -5.05 -4.30 -1.95
N ARG A 76 -5.96 -3.95 -2.86
CA ARG A 76 -7.32 -4.48 -2.84
C ARG A 76 -7.29 -6.01 -2.90
N ASP A 77 -6.58 -6.57 -3.87
CA ASP A 77 -6.56 -8.02 -4.11
C ASP A 77 -5.94 -8.78 -2.93
N ARG A 78 -4.90 -8.21 -2.30
CA ARG A 78 -4.33 -8.72 -1.04
C ARG A 78 -5.34 -8.69 0.11
N PHE A 79 -6.01 -7.55 0.30
CA PHE A 79 -6.99 -7.40 1.36
C PHE A 79 -8.18 -8.37 1.20
N LEU A 80 -8.68 -8.54 -0.04
CA LEU A 80 -9.74 -9.50 -0.35
C LEU A 80 -9.30 -10.96 -0.12
N GLN A 81 -8.04 -11.29 -0.45
CA GLN A 81 -7.49 -12.62 -0.19
C GLN A 81 -7.40 -12.92 1.30
N GLU A 82 -6.93 -11.96 2.11
CA GLU A 82 -6.86 -12.16 3.57
C GLU A 82 -8.24 -12.34 4.19
N GLN A 83 -9.22 -11.51 3.80
CA GLN A 83 -10.61 -11.69 4.27
C GLN A 83 -11.17 -13.06 3.93
N ARG A 84 -10.89 -13.56 2.72
CA ARG A 84 -11.36 -14.89 2.31
C ARG A 84 -10.73 -15.99 3.15
N SER A 85 -9.42 -15.91 3.37
CA SER A 85 -8.69 -16.89 4.19
C SER A 85 -9.15 -16.92 5.64
N GLN A 86 -9.46 -15.76 6.24
CA GLN A 86 -10.02 -15.68 7.59
C GLN A 86 -11.41 -16.32 7.67
N ARG A 87 -12.29 -16.02 6.71
CA ARG A 87 -13.62 -16.62 6.65
C ARG A 87 -13.56 -18.14 6.54
N ASP A 88 -12.64 -18.66 5.74
CA ASP A 88 -12.47 -20.11 5.56
C ASP A 88 -11.94 -20.75 6.86
N ASN A 89 -11.08 -20.07 7.62
CA ASN A 89 -10.56 -20.54 8.91
C ASN A 89 -11.64 -20.60 10.00
N ASP A 90 -12.54 -19.62 10.05
CA ASP A 90 -13.65 -19.56 11.02
C ASP A 90 -14.74 -20.63 10.77
N THR A 91 -14.72 -21.33 9.62
CA THR A 91 -15.75 -22.31 9.24
C THR A 91 -15.36 -23.76 9.59
N ASP A 92 -14.22 -23.98 10.26
CA ASP A 92 -13.77 -25.31 10.73
C ASP A 92 -14.10 -25.48 12.24
N PRO A 93 -15.04 -26.37 12.62
CA PRO A 93 -15.48 -26.58 14.01
C PRO A 93 -14.50 -27.40 14.88
#